data_AF-A0A7J5TZD5-F1
#
_entry.id   AF-A0A7J5TZD5-F1
#
_cell.length_a   1.000
_cell.length_b   1.000
_cell.length_c   1.000
_cell.angle_alpha   90.00
_cell.angle_beta   90.00
_cell.angle_gamma   90.00
#
_symmetry.space_group_name_H-M   'P 1'
#
loop_
_entity.id
_entity.type
_entity.pdbx_description
1 polymer ?
#
loop_
_entity_poly.entity_id
_entity_poly.type
_entity_poly.pdbx_seq_one_letter_code
_entity_poly.pdbx_strand_id
1 'polypeptide(L)'
;MDGKRRAAEEMTKYLFRIGFSVLDIGEIQYNRITTYATANRSGTFRRTDYEDKAPNQIESQLLSQFGPTTSLVTGEAVRRLPQTTSVQLDVYLGRSWFGNVVYQTAMPIQTNAGLYRGAVLAVGPRSEGPGGELAGTVYYYPDIQKVALGLHGKAGIFIFGSDNLLGIFGDNGLPPHVYAGLSLPFNARRPKDRDKDRVSDKLDRCPDVPGVLAFGGCPDTDLDGVADSDDTCPTVAGPVATNGCPDTDLDGVLDKDDRCPKVPGLARYNGCPDTDNDGVGDDRDECPTIVGRADMAGCPDTDNDGTPDQRDLCQSEVGLNELDGCLLKDRTLPVAGLSDTDALLLAQLRRAFVQGPRAVPTVASALVQHLRAQPSQKLSIELTGQKESALRQMENGFRDELTRLGVPTGQLIITTQVKEGLPAGFAVAWAL
;
A
#
# COMPACT_ATOMS: atom_id res chain seq x y z
N MET A 1 6.41 -5.73 20.63
CA MET A 1 6.49 -4.25 20.71
C MET A 1 7.91 -3.82 21.12
N ASP A 2 8.94 -4.22 20.36
CA ASP A 2 10.35 -3.82 20.56
C ASP A 2 11.14 -3.71 19.23
N GLY A 3 10.47 -3.72 18.07
CA GLY A 3 11.11 -3.52 16.75
C GLY A 3 12.11 -4.61 16.34
N LYS A 4 12.27 -5.69 17.12
CA LYS A 4 13.09 -6.84 16.74
C LYS A 4 12.27 -7.81 15.90
N ARG A 5 12.78 -8.24 14.74
CA ARG A 5 12.23 -9.38 14.00
C ARG A 5 12.23 -10.60 14.93
N ARG A 6 11.03 -11.02 15.36
CA ARG A 6 10.79 -12.29 16.04
C ARG A 6 9.78 -13.06 15.19
N ALA A 7 10.03 -14.35 14.98
CA ALA A 7 9.17 -15.22 14.19
C ALA A 7 7.70 -15.11 14.66
N ALA A 8 6.78 -15.08 13.70
CA ALA A 8 5.36 -14.91 13.93
C ALA A 8 4.75 -16.10 14.69
N GLU A 9 4.46 -15.91 15.97
CA GLU A 9 3.30 -16.43 16.71
C GLU A 9 3.44 -15.89 18.14
N GLU A 10 2.53 -15.00 18.51
CA GLU A 10 2.22 -14.67 19.91
C GLU A 10 3.33 -14.00 20.73
N MET A 11 3.18 -12.70 20.95
CA MET A 11 4.04 -11.93 21.85
C MET A 11 4.05 -12.54 23.25
N THR A 12 5.08 -13.32 23.56
CA THR A 12 5.40 -13.78 24.90
C THR A 12 5.64 -12.56 25.78
N LYS A 13 4.67 -12.25 26.65
CA LYS A 13 4.75 -11.12 27.58
C LYS A 13 5.90 -11.30 28.59
N TYR A 14 6.22 -12.54 28.94
CA TYR A 14 7.33 -12.96 29.81
C TYR A 14 7.56 -14.48 29.67
N LEU A 15 8.77 -14.95 30.00
CA LEU A 15 9.10 -16.39 30.10
C LEU A 15 8.63 -17.00 31.43
N PHE A 16 8.78 -16.23 32.51
CA PHE A 16 8.25 -16.56 33.83
C PHE A 16 7.75 -15.30 34.54
N ARG A 17 6.78 -15.45 35.44
CA ARG A 17 6.27 -14.38 36.32
C ARG A 17 6.21 -14.90 37.74
N ILE A 18 6.70 -14.10 38.68
CA ILE A 18 6.58 -14.38 40.12
C ILE A 18 5.63 -13.35 40.72
N GLY A 19 4.64 -13.84 41.46
CA GLY A 19 3.67 -13.03 42.18
C GLY A 19 3.82 -13.23 43.69
N PHE A 20 3.66 -12.14 44.44
CA PHE A 20 3.59 -12.15 45.89
C PHE A 20 2.34 -11.40 46.31
N SER A 21 1.56 -11.98 47.22
CA SER A 21 0.43 -11.29 47.82
C SER A 21 0.25 -11.65 49.29
N VAL A 22 -0.38 -10.74 50.02
CA VAL A 22 -0.79 -10.92 51.40
C VAL A 22 -2.31 -10.78 51.44
N LEU A 23 -2.97 -11.79 52.00
CA LEU A 23 -4.41 -11.90 52.12
C LEU A 23 -4.83 -11.69 53.58
N ASP A 24 -6.08 -11.25 53.77
CA ASP A 24 -6.75 -11.14 55.08
C ASP A 24 -5.96 -10.29 56.10
N ILE A 25 -5.55 -9.08 55.68
CA ILE A 25 -4.88 -8.11 56.56
C ILE A 25 -5.93 -7.42 57.42
N GLY A 26 -5.77 -7.48 58.74
CA GLY A 26 -6.56 -6.71 59.69
C GLY A 26 -6.85 -7.44 60.99
N GLU A 27 -7.76 -6.86 61.76
CA GLU A 27 -8.20 -7.39 63.05
C GLU A 27 -9.68 -7.11 63.27
N ILE A 28 -10.30 -7.97 64.07
CA ILE A 28 -11.68 -7.85 64.52
C ILE A 28 -11.64 -7.62 66.03
N GLN A 29 -12.25 -6.54 66.49
CA GLN A 29 -12.45 -6.25 67.90
C GLN A 29 -13.80 -6.81 68.36
N TYR A 30 -13.78 -7.68 69.36
CA TYR A 30 -14.97 -8.23 69.99
C TYR A 30 -15.23 -7.51 71.31
N ASN A 31 -16.37 -6.83 71.40
CA ASN A 31 -16.79 -6.10 72.60
C ASN A 31 -17.26 -7.04 73.72
N ARG A 32 -17.65 -8.27 73.39
CA ARG A 32 -17.99 -9.33 74.34
C ARG A 32 -17.59 -10.67 73.74
N ILE A 33 -16.52 -11.26 74.27
CA ILE A 33 -16.14 -12.64 73.98
C ILE A 33 -16.20 -13.45 75.26
N THR A 34 -16.81 -14.63 75.16
CA THR A 34 -16.73 -15.65 76.20
C THR A 34 -15.56 -16.56 75.83
N THR A 35 -14.47 -16.48 76.58
CA THR A 35 -13.31 -17.34 76.33
C THR A 35 -13.35 -18.51 77.30
N TYR A 36 -13.27 -19.72 76.77
CA TYR A 36 -13.12 -20.93 77.57
C TYR A 36 -11.63 -21.23 77.72
N ALA A 37 -11.13 -21.30 78.95
CA ALA A 37 -9.82 -21.86 79.20
C ALA A 37 -9.91 -23.39 79.08
N THR A 38 -9.32 -23.96 78.03
CA THR A 38 -9.18 -25.41 77.89
C THR A 38 -7.83 -25.83 78.45
N ALA A 39 -7.81 -26.84 79.33
CA ALA A 39 -6.58 -27.58 79.56
C ALA A 39 -6.35 -28.46 78.31
N ASN A 40 -5.13 -28.53 77.80
CA ASN A 40 -4.80 -29.46 76.71
C ASN A 40 -5.04 -30.90 77.18
N ARG A 41 -6.16 -31.49 76.76
CA ARG A 41 -6.52 -32.87 77.05
C ARG A 41 -6.55 -33.66 75.75
N SER A 42 -5.59 -34.56 75.58
CA SER A 42 -5.55 -35.52 74.49
C SER A 42 -6.13 -36.85 74.96
N GLY A 43 -6.93 -37.50 74.11
CA GLY A 43 -7.54 -38.79 74.40
C GLY A 43 -8.10 -39.42 73.12
N THR A 44 -8.36 -40.72 73.17
CA THR A 44 -8.96 -41.47 72.05
C THR A 44 -10.45 -41.65 72.31
N PHE A 45 -11.27 -41.33 71.31
CA PHE A 45 -12.71 -41.57 71.33
C PHE A 45 -13.05 -42.54 70.18
N ARG A 46 -13.42 -43.78 70.51
CA ARG A 46 -13.66 -44.85 69.55
C ARG A 46 -15.15 -45.02 69.31
N ARG A 47 -15.52 -45.57 68.15
CA ARG A 47 -16.91 -45.86 67.77
C ARG A 47 -17.65 -46.71 68.82
N THR A 48 -16.97 -47.68 69.40
CA THR A 48 -17.47 -48.55 70.48
C THR A 48 -17.87 -47.79 71.75
N ASP A 49 -17.38 -46.56 71.93
CA ASP A 49 -17.64 -45.78 73.14
C ASP A 49 -19.01 -45.10 73.12
N TYR A 50 -19.66 -45.04 71.95
CA TYR A 50 -20.92 -44.31 71.75
C TYR A 50 -21.98 -45.03 70.88
N GLU A 51 -21.67 -46.20 70.28
CA GLU A 51 -22.56 -46.92 69.35
C GLU A 51 -23.95 -47.25 69.96
N ASP A 52 -24.02 -47.48 71.28
CA ASP A 52 -25.27 -47.82 71.99
C ASP A 52 -25.76 -46.72 72.95
N LYS A 53 -25.27 -45.48 72.82
CA LYS A 53 -25.57 -44.38 73.76
C LYS A 53 -26.48 -43.31 73.15
N ALA A 54 -27.34 -42.73 73.98
CA ALA A 54 -28.14 -41.58 73.59
C ALA A 54 -27.27 -40.31 73.45
N PRO A 55 -27.63 -39.33 72.60
CA PRO A 55 -26.81 -38.15 72.32
C PRO A 55 -26.33 -37.36 73.55
N ASN A 56 -27.17 -37.23 74.58
CA ASN A 56 -26.83 -36.57 75.84
C ASN A 56 -25.78 -37.31 76.69
N GLN A 57 -25.74 -38.64 76.58
CA GLN A 57 -24.73 -39.48 77.24
C GLN A 57 -23.38 -39.41 76.52
N ILE A 58 -23.42 -39.29 75.19
CA ILE A 58 -22.23 -39.06 74.37
C ILE A 58 -21.64 -37.67 74.68
N GLU A 59 -22.49 -36.65 74.74
CA GLU A 59 -22.11 -35.27 75.06
C GLU A 59 -21.47 -35.16 76.45
N SER A 60 -22.10 -35.70 77.49
CA SER A 60 -21.54 -35.67 78.85
C SER A 60 -20.19 -36.41 78.96
N GLN A 61 -20.03 -37.52 78.25
CA GLN A 61 -18.77 -38.27 78.25
C GLN A 61 -17.67 -37.49 77.51
N LEU A 62 -17.98 -36.90 76.36
CA LEU A 62 -17.06 -36.01 75.64
C LEU A 62 -16.67 -34.79 76.47
N LEU A 63 -17.61 -34.18 77.19
CA LEU A 63 -17.34 -33.04 78.07
C LEU A 63 -16.49 -33.44 79.29
N SER A 64 -16.65 -34.66 79.81
CA SER A 64 -15.79 -35.14 80.90
C SER A 64 -14.36 -35.46 80.45
N GLN A 65 -14.20 -36.02 79.24
CA GLN A 65 -12.92 -36.49 78.72
C GLN A 65 -12.13 -35.36 78.04
N PHE A 66 -12.82 -34.48 77.32
CA PHE A 66 -12.23 -33.42 76.48
C PHE A 66 -12.75 -32.02 76.80
N GLY A 67 -13.78 -31.88 77.65
CA GLY A 67 -14.42 -30.60 77.93
C GLY A 67 -13.54 -29.63 78.73
N PRO A 68 -13.84 -28.31 78.63
CA PRO A 68 -13.06 -27.25 79.26
C PRO A 68 -13.12 -27.30 80.78
N THR A 69 -12.05 -26.87 81.46
CA THR A 69 -12.12 -26.53 82.89
C THR A 69 -12.72 -25.12 82.96
N THR A 70 -14.00 -25.00 83.30
CA THR A 70 -14.77 -23.77 83.11
C THR A 70 -14.31 -22.64 84.02
N SER A 71 -13.37 -21.83 83.53
CA SER A 71 -13.20 -20.44 83.97
C SER A 71 -13.88 -19.57 82.92
N LEU A 72 -15.05 -19.01 83.23
CA LEU A 72 -15.77 -18.13 82.31
C LEU A 72 -15.17 -16.72 82.44
N VAL A 73 -14.31 -16.32 81.51
CA VAL A 73 -13.86 -14.94 81.43
C VAL A 73 -14.62 -14.26 80.29
N THR A 74 -15.55 -13.40 80.66
CA THR A 74 -16.20 -12.48 79.72
C THR A 74 -15.37 -11.20 79.67
N GLY A 75 -14.91 -10.83 78.47
CA GLY A 75 -14.12 -9.63 78.29
C GLY A 75 -14.13 -9.13 76.85
N GLU A 76 -13.42 -8.03 76.61
CA GLU A 76 -13.10 -7.58 75.26
C GLU A 76 -11.89 -8.34 74.74
N ALA A 77 -11.87 -8.66 73.45
CA ALA A 77 -10.67 -9.21 72.85
C ALA A 77 -10.55 -8.85 71.38
N VAL A 78 -9.31 -8.64 70.95
CA VAL A 78 -8.96 -8.45 69.55
C VAL A 78 -8.54 -9.81 68.98
N ARG A 79 -9.01 -10.14 67.77
CA ARG A 79 -8.54 -11.30 67.00
C ARG A 79 -8.03 -10.81 65.66
N ARG A 80 -6.82 -11.20 65.30
CA ARG A 80 -6.30 -10.95 63.95
C ARG A 80 -7.05 -11.80 62.94
N LEU A 81 -7.26 -11.25 61.76
CA LEU A 81 -7.73 -11.99 60.60
C LEU A 81 -6.70 -13.09 60.23
N PRO A 82 -7.12 -14.17 59.55
CA PRO A 82 -6.25 -15.28 59.17
C PRO A 82 -5.26 -14.90 58.05
N GLN A 83 -4.32 -14.01 58.38
CA GLN A 83 -3.39 -13.42 57.45
C GLN A 83 -2.54 -14.50 56.76
N THR A 84 -2.61 -14.51 55.44
CA THR A 84 -2.02 -15.57 54.61
C THR A 84 -1.08 -14.95 53.59
N THR A 85 0.10 -15.53 53.41
CA THR A 85 1.00 -15.20 52.30
C THR A 85 0.72 -16.10 51.12
N SER A 86 0.72 -15.55 49.91
CA SER A 86 0.61 -16.29 48.66
C SER A 86 1.79 -15.98 47.75
N VAL A 87 2.45 -17.03 47.29
CA VAL A 87 3.51 -16.97 46.28
C VAL A 87 2.98 -17.66 45.02
N GLN A 88 3.20 -17.04 43.87
CA GLN A 88 2.69 -17.50 42.58
C GLN A 88 3.84 -17.56 41.58
N LEU A 89 3.87 -18.60 40.77
CA LEU A 89 4.82 -18.77 39.68
C LEU A 89 4.04 -19.15 38.42
N ASP A 90 4.22 -18.38 37.35
CA ASP A 90 3.73 -18.71 36.02
C ASP A 90 4.93 -18.99 35.11
N VAL A 91 4.89 -20.11 34.39
CA VAL A 91 5.92 -20.51 33.41
C VAL A 91 5.27 -20.63 32.03
N TYR A 92 5.83 -19.99 31.01
CA TYR A 92 5.30 -20.03 29.65
C TYR A 92 5.41 -21.44 29.04
N LEU A 93 4.31 -21.94 28.46
CA LEU A 93 4.22 -23.27 27.83
C LEU A 93 3.98 -23.24 26.31
N GLY A 94 3.76 -22.06 25.72
CA GLY A 94 3.43 -21.92 24.30
C GLY A 94 2.00 -21.42 24.07
N ARG A 95 1.77 -20.73 22.95
CA ARG A 95 0.42 -20.33 22.48
C ARG A 95 -0.48 -19.68 23.54
N SER A 96 0.10 -18.75 24.31
CA SER A 96 -0.55 -18.03 25.41
C SER A 96 -0.98 -18.89 26.60
N TRP A 97 -0.47 -20.11 26.71
CA TRP A 97 -0.61 -20.98 27.86
C TRP A 97 0.57 -20.88 28.82
N PHE A 98 0.25 -21.01 30.10
CA PHE A 98 1.19 -20.94 31.21
C PHE A 98 0.91 -22.07 32.21
N GLY A 99 1.95 -22.67 32.75
CA GLY A 99 1.87 -23.50 33.93
C GLY A 99 1.87 -22.60 35.16
N ASN A 100 0.76 -22.57 35.89
CA ASN A 100 0.59 -21.78 37.09
C ASN A 100 0.78 -22.66 38.33
N VAL A 101 1.56 -22.16 39.29
CA VAL A 101 1.74 -22.76 40.62
C VAL A 101 1.49 -21.68 41.65
N VAL A 102 0.64 -21.96 42.64
CA VAL A 102 0.35 -21.07 43.76
C VAL A 102 0.58 -21.82 45.06
N TYR A 103 1.36 -21.25 45.96
CA TYR A 103 1.51 -21.74 47.32
C TYR A 103 1.01 -20.68 48.29
N GLN A 104 0.07 -21.06 49.15
CA GLN A 104 -0.47 -20.22 50.21
C GLN A 104 -0.16 -20.86 51.55
N THR A 105 0.27 -20.05 52.50
CA THR A 105 0.51 -20.49 53.87
C THR A 105 0.27 -19.34 54.83
N ALA A 106 -0.16 -19.66 56.04
CA ALA A 106 -0.32 -18.68 57.09
C ALA A 106 1.00 -18.00 57.42
N MET A 107 0.92 -16.74 57.86
CA MET A 107 2.12 -16.02 58.28
C MET A 107 2.72 -16.62 59.57
N PRO A 108 4.04 -16.89 59.61
CA PRO A 108 4.71 -17.50 60.77
C PRO A 108 4.80 -16.60 62.02
N ILE A 109 4.28 -15.37 61.96
CA ILE A 109 4.34 -14.37 63.04
C ILE A 109 2.94 -14.18 63.63
N GLN A 110 2.45 -15.15 64.40
CA GLN A 110 1.27 -14.97 65.25
C GLN A 110 1.61 -15.33 66.70
N THR A 111 1.85 -14.30 67.51
CA THR A 111 2.07 -14.41 68.96
C THR A 111 0.75 -14.37 69.76
N ASN A 112 -0.39 -14.16 69.10
CA ASN A 112 -1.72 -14.05 69.70
C ASN A 112 -2.65 -15.15 69.18
N ALA A 113 -3.59 -15.61 70.00
CA ALA A 113 -4.64 -16.54 69.58
C ALA A 113 -5.50 -15.94 68.45
N GLY A 114 -5.49 -16.57 67.27
CA GLY A 114 -6.17 -16.10 66.06
C GLY A 114 -6.65 -17.25 65.18
N LEU A 115 -7.45 -16.94 64.17
CA LEU A 115 -7.85 -17.90 63.14
C LEU A 115 -6.64 -18.21 62.25
N TYR A 116 -6.41 -19.49 61.98
CA TYR A 116 -5.33 -19.97 61.13
C TYR A 116 -5.91 -20.53 59.83
N ARG A 117 -5.30 -20.17 58.69
CA ARG A 117 -5.61 -20.77 57.39
C ARG A 117 -4.57 -21.83 57.07
N GLY A 118 -5.04 -23.05 56.78
CA GLY A 118 -4.18 -24.15 56.37
C GLY A 118 -3.38 -23.83 55.12
N ALA A 119 -2.25 -24.53 54.94
CA ALA A 119 -1.47 -24.38 53.72
C ALA A 119 -2.26 -24.92 52.52
N VAL A 120 -2.04 -24.31 51.35
CA VAL A 120 -2.70 -24.70 50.09
C VAL A 120 -1.69 -24.66 48.96
N LEU A 121 -1.63 -25.73 48.18
CA LEU A 121 -0.86 -25.80 46.93
C LEU A 121 -1.84 -25.90 45.77
N ALA A 122 -1.80 -24.95 44.83
CA ALA A 122 -2.58 -25.01 43.60
C ALA A 122 -1.65 -25.12 42.39
N VAL A 123 -1.98 -26.01 41.46
CA VAL A 123 -1.22 -26.19 40.21
C VAL A 123 -2.19 -26.35 39.05
N GLY A 124 -1.94 -25.68 37.93
CA GLY A 124 -2.71 -25.94 36.71
C GLY A 124 -2.41 -24.99 35.56
N PRO A 125 -3.03 -25.22 34.39
CA PRO A 125 -2.88 -24.36 33.24
C PRO A 125 -3.60 -23.02 33.41
N ARG A 126 -2.99 -21.97 32.85
CA ARG A 126 -3.58 -20.63 32.70
C ARG A 126 -3.40 -20.15 31.27
N SER A 127 -4.44 -19.57 30.69
CA SER A 127 -4.42 -18.92 29.39
C SER A 127 -4.56 -17.41 29.57
N GLU A 128 -3.74 -16.62 28.87
CA GLU A 128 -3.87 -15.17 28.80
C GLU A 128 -4.30 -14.75 27.38
N GLY A 129 -5.15 -13.74 27.26
CA GLY A 129 -5.54 -13.20 25.96
C GLY A 129 -5.78 -11.69 25.98
N PRO A 130 -6.05 -11.08 24.81
CA PRO A 130 -6.44 -9.68 24.74
C PRO A 130 -7.73 -9.44 25.56
N GLY A 131 -7.58 -8.81 26.72
CA GLY A 131 -8.72 -8.43 27.58
C GLY A 131 -9.05 -9.39 28.72
N GLY A 132 -8.34 -10.50 28.91
CA GLY A 132 -8.62 -11.41 30.03
C GLY A 132 -7.65 -12.57 30.22
N GLU A 133 -7.93 -13.37 31.24
CA GLU A 133 -7.22 -14.62 31.54
C GLU A 133 -8.19 -15.65 32.14
N LEU A 134 -7.86 -16.93 31.97
CA LEU A 134 -8.61 -18.06 32.54
C LEU A 134 -7.61 -19.11 33.05
N ALA A 135 -7.82 -19.63 34.25
CA ALA A 135 -6.98 -20.66 34.86
C ALA A 135 -7.85 -21.79 35.43
N GLY A 136 -7.53 -23.03 35.08
CA GLY A 136 -8.07 -24.21 35.73
C GLY A 136 -6.98 -24.80 36.63
N THR A 137 -7.24 -24.97 37.92
CA THR A 137 -6.21 -25.41 38.87
C THR A 137 -6.70 -26.53 39.75
N VAL A 138 -5.76 -27.41 40.13
CA VAL A 138 -5.97 -28.45 41.14
C VAL A 138 -5.44 -27.90 42.46
N TYR A 139 -6.29 -27.81 43.46
CA TYR A 139 -5.96 -27.39 44.82
C TYR A 139 -5.71 -28.62 45.69
N TYR A 140 -4.61 -28.61 46.44
CA TYR A 140 -4.27 -29.61 47.44
C TYR A 140 -4.13 -28.95 48.82
N TYR A 141 -4.90 -29.48 49.78
CA TYR A 141 -4.93 -29.05 51.17
C TYR A 141 -4.18 -30.08 52.03
N PRO A 142 -2.86 -29.92 52.27
CA PRO A 142 -2.04 -30.88 53.00
C PRO A 142 -2.55 -31.21 54.40
N ASP A 143 -3.05 -30.21 55.15
CA ASP A 143 -3.45 -30.38 56.56
C ASP A 143 -4.64 -31.33 56.74
N ILE A 144 -5.51 -31.43 55.72
CA ILE A 144 -6.71 -32.28 55.72
C ILE A 144 -6.68 -33.36 54.63
N GLN A 145 -5.58 -33.44 53.87
CA GLN A 145 -5.36 -34.39 52.78
C GLN A 145 -6.48 -34.40 51.71
N LYS A 146 -7.01 -33.23 51.35
CA LYS A 146 -8.08 -33.11 50.35
C LYS A 146 -7.64 -32.42 49.07
N VAL A 147 -8.34 -32.74 47.99
CA VAL A 147 -8.14 -32.16 46.66
C VAL A 147 -9.42 -31.47 46.19
N ALA A 148 -9.28 -30.34 45.53
CA ALA A 148 -10.37 -29.64 44.85
C ALA A 148 -9.95 -29.21 43.44
N LEU A 149 -10.94 -28.99 42.57
CA LEU A 149 -10.73 -28.37 41.27
C LEU A 149 -11.26 -26.95 41.32
N GLY A 150 -10.46 -25.99 40.87
CA GLY A 150 -10.85 -24.60 40.77
C GLY A 150 -10.79 -24.07 39.35
N LEU A 151 -11.58 -23.02 39.12
CA LEU A 151 -11.63 -22.25 37.89
C LEU A 151 -11.57 -20.77 38.25
N HIS A 152 -10.65 -20.03 37.66
CA HIS A 152 -10.41 -18.61 37.94
C HIS A 152 -10.36 -17.85 36.62
N GLY A 153 -11.04 -16.72 36.55
CA GLY A 153 -11.06 -15.90 35.37
C GLY A 153 -10.93 -14.43 35.70
N LYS A 154 -10.38 -13.67 34.75
CA LYS A 154 -10.41 -12.22 34.76
C LYS A 154 -10.81 -11.72 33.38
N ALA A 155 -11.78 -10.81 33.35
CA ALA A 155 -12.25 -10.13 32.14
C ALA A 155 -12.17 -8.62 32.38
N GLY A 156 -11.21 -7.95 31.73
CA GLY A 156 -10.91 -6.54 31.97
C GLY A 156 -10.53 -6.27 33.42
N ILE A 157 -11.39 -5.54 34.13
CA ILE A 157 -11.25 -5.26 35.57
C ILE A 157 -11.94 -6.31 36.45
N PHE A 158 -12.79 -7.18 35.92
CA PHE A 158 -13.55 -8.14 36.73
C PHE A 158 -12.73 -9.41 36.96
N ILE A 159 -12.76 -9.94 38.17
CA ILE A 159 -12.21 -11.26 38.55
C ILE A 159 -13.38 -12.11 39.04
N PHE A 160 -13.37 -13.39 38.71
CA PHE A 160 -14.37 -14.36 39.15
C PHE A 160 -13.73 -15.74 39.30
N GLY A 161 -14.34 -16.60 40.11
CA GLY A 161 -13.89 -17.99 40.16
C GLY A 161 -14.43 -18.80 41.33
N SER A 162 -13.90 -20.00 41.42
CA SER A 162 -14.11 -20.97 42.49
C SER A 162 -12.80 -21.74 42.67
N ASP A 163 -12.41 -21.99 43.92
CA ASP A 163 -11.30 -22.88 44.31
C ASP A 163 -11.80 -24.31 44.64
N ASN A 164 -13.12 -24.50 44.75
CA ASN A 164 -13.75 -25.81 44.93
C ASN A 164 -15.03 -25.96 44.11
N LEU A 165 -14.85 -26.11 42.80
CA LEU A 165 -15.93 -26.38 41.85
C LEU A 165 -16.55 -27.76 42.06
N LEU A 166 -15.77 -28.75 42.52
CA LEU A 166 -16.27 -30.09 42.83
C LEU A 166 -17.34 -30.06 43.94
N GLY A 167 -17.13 -29.25 44.98
CA GLY A 167 -18.10 -29.06 46.07
C GLY A 167 -19.46 -28.49 45.64
N ILE A 168 -19.56 -27.93 44.43
CA ILE A 168 -20.82 -27.42 43.84
C ILE A 168 -21.62 -28.57 43.20
N PHE A 169 -20.94 -29.57 42.65
CA PHE A 169 -21.56 -30.68 41.90
C PHE A 169 -21.58 -32.01 42.67
N GLY A 170 -20.94 -32.09 43.84
CA GLY A 170 -20.95 -33.26 44.71
C GLY A 170 -20.20 -33.03 46.02
N ASP A 171 -20.41 -33.92 47.01
CA ASP A 171 -19.72 -33.83 48.30
C ASP A 171 -18.30 -34.43 48.20
N ASN A 172 -17.29 -33.56 48.21
CA ASN A 172 -15.87 -33.94 48.35
C ASN A 172 -15.34 -33.64 49.78
N GLY A 173 -16.24 -33.37 50.72
CA GLY A 173 -15.94 -32.99 52.09
C GLY A 173 -15.25 -31.62 52.23
N LEU A 174 -15.27 -30.80 51.18
CA LEU A 174 -14.88 -29.39 51.22
C LEU A 174 -16.12 -28.53 50.92
N PRO A 175 -16.31 -27.39 51.59
CA PRO A 175 -17.45 -26.53 51.31
C PRO A 175 -17.36 -25.95 49.89
N PRO A 176 -18.50 -25.77 49.18
CA PRO A 176 -18.51 -25.04 47.92
C PRO A 176 -18.10 -23.58 48.18
N HIS A 177 -17.26 -23.04 47.29
CA HIS A 177 -16.76 -21.68 47.44
C HIS A 177 -16.70 -20.98 46.07
N VAL A 178 -17.24 -19.77 46.01
CA VAL A 178 -17.29 -18.93 44.80
C VAL A 178 -16.93 -17.51 45.20
N TYR A 179 -16.23 -16.81 44.32
CA TYR A 179 -15.80 -15.44 44.58
C TYR A 179 -15.82 -14.59 43.31
N ALA A 180 -15.94 -13.27 43.52
CA ALA A 180 -15.83 -12.26 42.48
C ALA A 180 -15.13 -11.01 43.05
N GLY A 181 -14.46 -10.24 42.19
CA GLY A 181 -13.71 -9.05 42.60
C GLY A 181 -13.38 -8.10 41.46
N LEU A 182 -12.71 -6.99 41.80
CA LEU A 182 -12.24 -5.99 40.84
C LEU A 182 -10.72 -5.83 40.92
N SER A 183 -10.08 -5.76 39.76
CA SER A 183 -8.65 -5.53 39.56
C SER A 183 -8.46 -4.10 39.07
N LEU A 184 -8.07 -3.20 39.97
CA LEU A 184 -7.80 -1.79 39.67
C LEU A 184 -6.29 -1.57 39.52
N PRO A 185 -5.77 -1.46 38.29
CA PRO A 185 -4.35 -1.21 38.10
C PRO A 185 -4.00 0.25 38.42
N PHE A 186 -3.06 0.47 39.34
CA PHE A 186 -2.51 1.81 39.59
C PHE A 186 -1.39 2.11 38.59
N ASN A 187 -1.48 3.26 37.91
CA ASN A 187 -0.47 3.78 36.97
C ASN A 187 -0.13 2.86 35.76
N ALA A 188 -1.06 2.01 35.32
CA ALA A 188 -0.86 1.24 34.09
C ALA A 188 -1.04 2.13 32.85
N ARG A 189 0.07 2.47 32.19
CA ARG A 189 0.07 3.24 30.92
C ARG A 189 0.25 2.28 29.76
N ARG A 190 -0.64 2.34 28.76
CA ARG A 190 -0.38 1.71 27.46
C ARG A 190 0.58 2.59 26.66
N PRO A 191 1.50 2.00 25.86
CA PRO A 191 2.23 2.77 24.85
C PRO A 191 1.24 3.49 23.93
N LYS A 192 1.59 4.70 23.50
CA LYS A 192 0.83 5.41 22.46
C LYS A 192 1.06 4.71 21.11
N ASP A 193 -0.02 4.65 20.35
CA ASP A 193 -0.16 4.01 19.04
C ASP A 193 -1.28 4.80 18.34
N ARG A 194 -0.87 5.79 17.54
CA ARG A 194 -1.73 6.86 17.01
C ARG A 194 -2.56 6.37 15.83
N ASP A 195 -1.93 5.68 14.91
CA ASP A 195 -2.50 5.13 13.68
C ASP A 195 -3.10 3.72 13.87
N LYS A 196 -2.84 3.09 15.02
CA LYS A 196 -3.45 1.82 15.47
C LYS A 196 -2.99 0.62 14.68
N ASP A 197 -1.77 0.66 14.15
CA ASP A 197 -1.15 -0.42 13.40
C ASP A 197 -0.50 -1.50 14.31
N ARG A 198 -0.57 -1.29 15.63
CA ARG A 198 0.00 -2.14 16.71
C ARG A 198 1.52 -1.99 16.87
N VAL A 199 2.12 -1.01 16.20
CA VAL A 199 3.46 -0.49 16.43
C VAL A 199 3.30 0.77 17.28
N SER A 200 4.10 0.89 18.35
CA SER A 200 4.01 2.09 19.19
C SER A 200 4.62 3.29 18.47
N ASP A 201 4.10 4.50 18.65
CA ASP A 201 4.63 5.76 18.06
C ASP A 201 6.15 5.92 18.20
N LYS A 202 6.75 5.35 19.25
CA LYS A 202 8.20 5.41 19.51
C LYS A 202 9.04 4.54 18.56
N LEU A 203 8.47 3.45 18.08
CA LEU A 203 9.11 2.44 17.23
C LEU A 203 8.58 2.47 15.80
N ASP A 204 7.48 3.18 15.59
CA ASP A 204 6.85 3.37 14.31
C ASP A 204 7.63 4.40 13.48
N ARG A 205 7.99 4.02 12.26
CA ARG A 205 8.63 4.88 11.28
C ARG A 205 7.63 5.78 10.55
N CYS A 206 6.36 5.41 10.54
CA CYS A 206 5.25 6.10 9.92
C CYS A 206 4.09 6.36 10.90
N PRO A 207 4.28 7.14 12.00
CA PRO A 207 3.34 7.25 13.13
C PRO A 207 1.91 7.74 12.83
N ASP A 208 1.66 8.21 11.62
CA ASP A 208 0.39 8.79 11.19
C ASP A 208 -0.31 7.91 10.13
N VAL A 209 0.34 6.87 9.60
CA VAL A 209 -0.16 6.05 8.51
C VAL A 209 -0.01 4.57 8.86
N PRO A 210 -1.12 3.80 8.95
CA PRO A 210 -1.06 2.41 9.33
C PRO A 210 -0.21 1.59 8.38
N GLY A 211 0.73 0.82 8.92
CA GLY A 211 1.58 -0.03 8.13
C GLY A 211 1.79 -1.42 8.68
N VAL A 212 2.81 -2.09 8.16
CA VAL A 212 3.15 -3.46 8.54
C VAL A 212 4.40 -3.49 9.41
N LEU A 213 4.42 -4.46 10.34
CA LEU A 213 5.55 -4.64 11.25
C LEU A 213 6.88 -4.91 10.51
N ALA A 214 6.83 -5.51 9.31
CA ALA A 214 8.01 -5.81 8.49
C ALA A 214 8.80 -4.55 8.14
N PHE A 215 8.11 -3.41 7.96
CA PHE A 215 8.67 -2.11 7.61
C PHE A 215 8.63 -1.11 8.77
N GLY A 216 8.49 -1.61 10.00
CA GLY A 216 8.50 -0.77 11.19
C GLY A 216 7.30 0.17 11.28
N GLY A 217 6.13 -0.27 10.83
CA GLY A 217 4.88 0.50 10.86
C GLY A 217 4.61 1.33 9.62
N CYS A 218 5.47 1.24 8.59
CA CYS A 218 5.19 1.86 7.29
C CYS A 218 4.37 0.96 6.35
N PRO A 219 3.55 1.55 5.49
CA PRO A 219 2.76 0.83 4.49
C PRO A 219 3.65 0.28 3.36
N ASP A 220 3.13 -0.75 2.71
CA ASP A 220 3.60 -1.39 1.47
C ASP A 220 2.32 -1.69 0.69
N THR A 221 1.98 -0.80 -0.24
CA THR A 221 0.65 -0.70 -0.86
C THR A 221 0.44 -1.76 -1.93
N ASP A 222 1.46 -2.11 -2.70
CA ASP A 222 1.39 -3.13 -3.76
C ASP A 222 1.99 -4.49 -3.37
N LEU A 223 2.54 -4.59 -2.15
CA LEU A 223 3.00 -5.83 -1.52
C LEU A 223 4.22 -6.46 -2.21
N ASP A 224 5.06 -5.64 -2.81
CA ASP A 224 6.25 -6.09 -3.53
C ASP A 224 7.49 -6.31 -2.63
N GLY A 225 7.38 -5.89 -1.37
CA GLY A 225 8.43 -6.02 -0.36
C GLY A 225 9.30 -4.77 -0.19
N VAL A 226 8.97 -3.67 -0.84
CA VAL A 226 9.52 -2.32 -0.64
C VAL A 226 8.48 -1.46 0.09
N ALA A 227 8.89 -0.69 1.10
CA ALA A 227 7.95 0.20 1.78
C ALA A 227 7.60 1.39 0.88
N ASP A 228 6.37 1.91 0.92
CA ASP A 228 5.91 3.03 0.06
C ASP A 228 6.84 4.26 0.11
N SER A 229 7.55 4.47 1.23
CA SER A 229 8.50 5.58 1.38
C SER A 229 9.81 5.39 0.61
N ASP A 230 10.19 4.14 0.36
CA ASP A 230 11.41 3.73 -0.35
C ASP A 230 11.08 3.21 -1.77
N ASP A 231 9.80 3.05 -2.10
CA ASP A 231 9.29 2.57 -3.38
C ASP A 231 9.15 3.71 -4.39
N THR A 232 9.74 3.53 -5.57
CA THR A 232 9.65 4.48 -6.67
C THR A 232 8.34 4.33 -7.45
N CYS A 233 7.67 3.18 -7.34
CA CYS A 233 6.39 2.84 -7.94
C CYS A 233 5.39 2.27 -6.91
N PRO A 234 4.93 3.04 -5.89
CA PRO A 234 4.14 2.55 -4.73
C PRO A 234 2.78 1.89 -5.01
N THR A 235 2.41 1.70 -6.27
CA THR A 235 1.12 1.17 -6.69
C THR A 235 1.25 0.05 -7.72
N VAL A 236 2.48 -0.27 -8.14
CA VAL A 236 2.78 -1.24 -9.19
C VAL A 236 3.97 -2.06 -8.74
N ALA A 237 3.68 -3.28 -8.29
CA ALA A 237 4.68 -4.17 -7.73
C ALA A 237 5.88 -4.37 -8.67
N GLY A 238 7.08 -4.19 -8.12
CA GLY A 238 8.34 -4.41 -8.82
C GLY A 238 9.38 -5.12 -7.94
N PRO A 239 10.52 -5.52 -8.53
CA PRO A 239 11.58 -6.13 -7.76
C PRO A 239 12.29 -5.10 -6.86
N VAL A 240 12.76 -5.57 -5.70
CA VAL A 240 13.59 -4.75 -4.79
C VAL A 240 14.85 -4.20 -5.48
N ALA A 241 15.37 -4.89 -6.50
CA ALA A 241 16.55 -4.46 -7.26
C ALA A 241 16.35 -3.13 -8.01
N THR A 242 15.10 -2.78 -8.31
CA THR A 242 14.68 -1.58 -9.05
C THR A 242 13.89 -0.61 -8.17
N ASN A 243 14.03 -0.73 -6.84
CA ASN A 243 13.28 0.06 -5.85
C ASN A 243 11.76 0.00 -6.08
N GLY A 244 11.23 -1.18 -6.36
CA GLY A 244 9.79 -1.44 -6.47
C GLY A 244 9.16 -1.13 -7.82
N CYS A 245 9.95 -0.75 -8.84
CA CYS A 245 9.41 -0.53 -10.19
C CYS A 245 9.64 -1.74 -11.12
N PRO A 246 8.64 -2.18 -11.89
CA PRO A 246 8.85 -3.23 -12.89
C PRO A 246 9.70 -2.75 -14.08
N ASP A 247 10.38 -3.72 -14.69
CA ASP A 247 11.07 -3.66 -15.98
C ASP A 247 10.60 -4.91 -16.73
N THR A 248 9.60 -4.74 -17.60
CA THR A 248 8.81 -5.83 -18.17
C THR A 248 9.57 -6.57 -19.27
N ASP A 249 10.39 -5.88 -20.05
CA ASP A 249 11.15 -6.47 -21.15
C ASP A 249 12.65 -6.66 -20.86
N LEU A 250 13.11 -6.21 -19.68
CA LEU A 250 14.43 -6.46 -19.13
C LEU A 250 15.56 -5.78 -19.92
N ASP A 251 15.28 -4.63 -20.52
CA ASP A 251 16.27 -3.84 -21.25
C ASP A 251 17.08 -2.88 -20.34
N GLY A 252 16.67 -2.77 -19.07
CA GLY A 252 17.29 -1.92 -18.05
C GLY A 252 16.70 -0.51 -17.94
N VAL A 253 15.66 -0.20 -18.72
CA VAL A 253 14.81 0.99 -18.57
C VAL A 253 13.53 0.58 -17.85
N LEU A 254 13.24 1.20 -16.72
CA LEU A 254 12.03 0.87 -15.95
C LEU A 254 10.77 1.22 -16.75
N ASP A 255 9.69 0.43 -16.62
CA ASP A 255 8.43 0.61 -17.37
C ASP A 255 7.86 2.04 -17.29
N LYS A 256 8.12 2.76 -16.19
CA LYS A 256 7.71 4.15 -15.99
C LYS A 256 8.46 5.16 -16.86
N ASP A 257 9.69 4.83 -17.25
CA ASP A 257 10.60 5.66 -18.05
C ASP A 257 10.76 5.10 -19.49
N ASP A 258 10.24 3.90 -19.73
CA ASP A 258 10.28 3.19 -21.00
C ASP A 258 9.08 3.57 -21.89
N ARG A 259 9.36 3.95 -23.14
CA ARG A 259 8.35 4.24 -24.17
C ARG A 259 7.85 2.99 -24.87
N CYS A 260 8.59 1.90 -24.81
CA CYS A 260 8.30 0.61 -25.39
C CYS A 260 8.38 -0.55 -24.36
N PRO A 261 7.58 -0.55 -23.25
CA PRO A 261 7.75 -1.47 -22.11
C PRO A 261 7.56 -2.99 -22.34
N LYS A 262 7.46 -3.42 -23.59
CA LYS A 262 7.23 -4.81 -23.99
C LYS A 262 8.23 -5.28 -25.04
N VAL A 263 9.11 -4.40 -25.49
CA VAL A 263 10.03 -4.64 -26.60
C VAL A 263 11.38 -4.07 -26.21
N PRO A 264 12.37 -4.93 -25.92
CA PRO A 264 13.65 -4.48 -25.42
C PRO A 264 14.29 -3.46 -26.37
N GLY A 265 14.75 -2.34 -25.83
CA GLY A 265 15.39 -1.30 -26.60
C GLY A 265 16.65 -0.76 -25.95
N LEU A 266 17.01 0.45 -26.37
CA LEU A 266 18.23 1.11 -25.91
C LEU A 266 17.85 2.29 -25.02
N ALA A 267 18.58 2.46 -23.92
CA ALA A 267 18.39 3.60 -23.01
C ALA A 267 18.46 4.97 -23.70
N ARG A 268 19.24 5.11 -24.78
CA ARG A 268 19.32 6.36 -25.56
C ARG A 268 18.01 6.72 -26.29
N TYR A 269 17.13 5.75 -26.48
CA TYR A 269 15.81 5.88 -27.10
C TYR A 269 14.69 5.63 -26.10
N ASN A 270 14.96 5.77 -24.80
CA ASN A 270 13.99 5.52 -23.73
C ASN A 270 13.35 4.13 -23.82
N GLY A 271 14.17 3.09 -24.02
CA GLY A 271 13.74 1.70 -24.02
C GLY A 271 13.13 1.21 -25.33
N CYS A 272 13.15 2.03 -26.38
CA CYS A 272 12.72 1.59 -27.71
C CYS A 272 13.87 1.04 -28.56
N PRO A 273 13.62 0.03 -29.41
CA PRO A 273 14.58 -0.43 -30.42
C PRO A 273 14.78 0.62 -31.52
N ASP A 274 15.81 0.39 -32.34
CA ASP A 274 16.16 1.14 -33.54
C ASP A 274 16.51 0.09 -34.59
N THR A 275 15.47 -0.40 -35.27
CA THR A 275 15.49 -1.65 -36.02
C THR A 275 16.36 -1.56 -37.28
N ASP A 276 16.40 -0.40 -37.93
CA ASP A 276 17.22 -0.16 -39.12
C ASP A 276 18.54 0.59 -38.85
N ASN A 277 18.77 1.04 -37.61
CA ASN A 277 19.97 1.74 -37.17
C ASN A 277 20.21 3.09 -37.85
N ASP A 278 19.15 3.82 -38.17
CA ASP A 278 19.25 5.14 -38.78
C ASP A 278 19.47 6.29 -37.75
N GLY A 279 19.34 5.97 -36.45
CA GLY A 279 19.51 6.92 -35.36
C GLY A 279 18.21 7.46 -34.78
N VAL A 280 17.06 7.02 -35.27
CA VAL A 280 15.71 7.30 -34.76
C VAL A 280 15.16 6.02 -34.11
N GLY A 281 14.64 6.13 -32.89
CA GLY A 281 14.00 4.96 -32.25
C GLY A 281 12.67 4.63 -32.94
N ASP A 282 12.31 3.34 -32.99
CA ASP A 282 11.10 2.82 -33.63
C ASP A 282 9.81 3.51 -33.13
N ASP A 283 9.82 4.13 -31.93
CA ASP A 283 8.69 4.92 -31.40
C ASP A 283 8.46 6.26 -32.13
N ARG A 284 9.48 6.74 -32.82
CA ARG A 284 9.50 8.04 -33.54
C ARG A 284 9.81 7.87 -35.02
N ASP A 285 10.09 6.65 -35.45
CA ASP A 285 10.36 6.31 -36.84
C ASP A 285 9.05 5.96 -37.55
N GLU A 286 8.69 6.73 -38.57
CA GLU A 286 7.55 6.43 -39.44
C GLU A 286 7.86 5.27 -40.41
N CYS A 287 9.13 4.95 -40.62
CA CYS A 287 9.65 3.90 -41.49
C CYS A 287 10.64 2.93 -40.78
N PRO A 288 10.27 2.22 -39.69
CA PRO A 288 11.19 1.49 -38.78
C PRO A 288 12.09 0.38 -39.37
N THR A 289 11.96 0.09 -40.66
CA THR A 289 12.69 -1.00 -41.32
C THR A 289 13.52 -0.52 -42.50
N ILE A 290 13.53 0.79 -42.78
CA ILE A 290 14.16 1.38 -43.94
C ILE A 290 14.87 2.65 -43.50
N VAL A 291 16.20 2.59 -43.50
CA VAL A 291 17.07 3.70 -43.11
C VAL A 291 16.63 5.01 -43.75
N GLY A 292 16.33 6.00 -42.92
CA GLY A 292 16.01 7.34 -43.35
C GLY A 292 16.81 8.40 -42.63
N ARG A 293 16.26 9.62 -42.63
CA ARG A 293 16.89 10.76 -41.99
C ARG A 293 16.09 11.19 -40.77
N ALA A 294 16.80 11.61 -39.72
CA ALA A 294 16.19 12.11 -38.50
C ALA A 294 15.27 13.33 -38.69
N ASP A 295 15.55 14.20 -39.67
CA ASP A 295 14.67 15.34 -40.01
C ASP A 295 13.41 14.94 -40.78
N MET A 296 13.35 13.69 -41.26
CA MET A 296 12.22 13.09 -41.98
C MET A 296 11.55 11.96 -41.18
N ALA A 297 11.67 12.00 -39.84
CA ALA A 297 11.10 10.99 -38.94
C ALA A 297 11.50 9.55 -39.32
N GLY A 298 12.78 9.37 -39.68
CA GLY A 298 13.36 8.06 -40.00
C GLY A 298 13.02 7.52 -41.40
N CYS A 299 12.38 8.33 -42.25
CA CYS A 299 12.06 7.91 -43.61
C CYS A 299 13.08 8.39 -44.66
N PRO A 300 13.30 7.61 -45.73
CA PRO A 300 14.12 8.04 -46.87
C PRO A 300 13.41 9.09 -47.73
N ASP A 301 14.21 9.88 -48.44
CA ASP A 301 13.82 10.87 -49.45
C ASP A 301 14.79 10.70 -50.63
N THR A 302 14.38 9.89 -51.60
CA THR A 302 15.24 9.37 -52.67
C THR A 302 15.67 10.46 -53.66
N ASP A 303 14.79 11.41 -53.97
CA ASP A 303 15.09 12.50 -54.89
C ASP A 303 15.43 13.84 -54.20
N ASN A 304 15.39 13.89 -52.86
CA ASN A 304 15.71 15.05 -52.02
C ASN A 304 14.82 16.27 -52.31
N ASP A 305 13.55 16.05 -52.67
CA ASP A 305 12.60 17.14 -52.90
C ASP A 305 12.01 17.74 -51.62
N GLY A 306 12.22 17.07 -50.47
CA GLY A 306 11.69 17.47 -49.17
C GLY A 306 10.41 16.73 -48.78
N THR A 307 9.99 15.73 -49.55
CA THR A 307 8.87 14.83 -49.30
C THR A 307 9.42 13.40 -49.12
N PRO A 308 9.23 12.74 -47.97
CA PRO A 308 9.73 11.37 -47.80
C PRO A 308 9.01 10.39 -48.73
N ASP A 309 9.71 9.33 -49.16
CA ASP A 309 9.28 8.39 -50.21
C ASP A 309 7.88 7.77 -49.96
N GLN A 310 7.52 7.55 -48.69
CA GLN A 310 6.22 7.03 -48.29
C GLN A 310 5.05 8.01 -48.54
N ARG A 311 5.33 9.30 -48.64
CA ARG A 311 4.39 10.40 -48.91
C ARG A 311 4.60 11.01 -50.30
N ASP A 312 5.58 10.53 -51.05
CA ASP A 312 5.91 10.97 -52.40
C ASP A 312 5.34 10.00 -53.45
N LEU A 313 4.44 10.51 -54.30
CA LEU A 313 3.87 9.75 -55.42
C LEU A 313 4.87 9.59 -56.59
N CYS A 314 5.90 10.43 -56.64
CA CYS A 314 6.88 10.58 -57.71
C CYS A 314 8.33 10.44 -57.22
N GLN A 315 8.61 9.48 -56.32
CA GLN A 315 9.88 9.12 -55.63
C GLN A 315 11.24 9.24 -56.36
N SER A 316 11.26 9.45 -57.68
CA SER A 316 12.47 9.56 -58.49
C SER A 316 12.57 10.89 -59.27
N GLU A 317 11.63 11.81 -59.06
CA GLU A 317 11.50 13.06 -59.79
C GLU A 317 11.24 14.22 -58.83
N VAL A 318 12.26 15.06 -58.60
CA VAL A 318 12.17 16.23 -57.70
C VAL A 318 10.89 17.05 -57.95
N GLY A 319 9.96 17.01 -57.01
CA GLY A 319 8.68 17.69 -57.08
C GLY A 319 8.49 18.79 -56.03
N LEU A 320 7.22 19.05 -55.73
CA LEU A 320 6.81 20.04 -54.74
C LEU A 320 6.04 19.32 -53.63
N ASN A 321 6.35 19.62 -52.37
CA ASN A 321 5.64 19.08 -51.21
C ASN A 321 4.12 19.32 -51.29
N GLU A 322 3.67 20.44 -51.87
CA GLU A 322 2.24 20.72 -52.06
C GLU A 322 1.54 19.73 -53.01
N LEU A 323 2.31 19.01 -53.83
CA LEU A 323 1.83 18.09 -54.85
C LEU A 323 2.24 16.65 -54.59
N ASP A 324 2.43 16.31 -53.31
CA ASP A 324 2.81 14.97 -52.87
C ASP A 324 4.07 14.46 -53.60
N GLY A 325 5.07 15.35 -53.71
CA GLY A 325 6.39 15.07 -54.32
C GLY A 325 6.42 15.01 -55.85
N CYS A 326 5.34 15.40 -56.53
CA CYS A 326 5.28 15.37 -58.00
C CYS A 326 5.54 16.74 -58.67
N LEU A 327 6.13 16.68 -59.87
CA LEU A 327 6.28 17.82 -60.77
C LEU A 327 4.94 18.37 -61.30
N LEU A 328 4.90 19.69 -61.48
CA LEU A 328 3.81 20.38 -62.17
C LEU A 328 3.86 20.10 -63.68
N LYS A 329 2.87 19.37 -64.20
CA LYS A 329 2.78 19.10 -65.64
C LYS A 329 2.18 20.30 -66.38
N ASP A 330 2.89 20.80 -67.40
CA ASP A 330 2.37 21.81 -68.33
C ASP A 330 1.25 21.20 -69.18
N ARG A 331 0.05 21.75 -69.08
CA ARG A 331 -1.02 21.46 -70.03
C ARG A 331 -0.90 22.42 -71.19
N THR A 332 -0.28 21.95 -72.27
CA THR A 332 -0.14 22.74 -73.50
C THR A 332 -1.51 23.21 -73.99
N LEU A 333 -1.81 24.50 -73.80
CA LEU A 333 -2.89 25.17 -74.52
C LEU A 333 -2.39 25.54 -75.92
N PRO A 334 -3.17 25.26 -76.99
CA PRO A 334 -2.80 25.62 -78.35
C PRO A 334 -2.72 27.15 -78.48
N VAL A 335 -1.52 27.65 -78.76
CA VAL A 335 -1.24 29.07 -78.91
C VAL A 335 -1.39 29.44 -80.38
N ALA A 336 -2.60 29.82 -80.81
CA ALA A 336 -2.83 30.32 -82.17
C ALA A 336 -2.98 31.85 -82.15
N GLY A 337 -2.16 32.55 -82.93
CA GLY A 337 -2.32 33.99 -83.19
C GLY A 337 -1.51 34.96 -82.32
N LEU A 338 -0.46 34.49 -81.63
CA LEU A 338 0.48 35.37 -80.90
C LEU A 338 1.63 35.86 -81.78
N SER A 339 2.23 37.00 -81.41
CA SER A 339 3.51 37.44 -81.98
C SER A 339 4.65 36.50 -81.55
N ASP A 340 5.72 36.40 -82.35
CA ASP A 340 6.89 35.55 -82.03
C ASP A 340 7.49 35.86 -80.64
N THR A 341 7.44 37.13 -80.23
CA THR A 341 7.91 37.60 -78.93
C THR A 341 7.03 37.15 -77.77
N ASP A 342 5.71 37.12 -77.96
CA ASP A 342 4.75 36.70 -76.92
C ASP A 342 4.79 35.19 -76.72
N ALA A 343 4.99 34.45 -77.81
CA ALA A 343 5.16 33.00 -77.81
C ALA A 343 6.46 32.58 -77.08
N LEU A 344 7.56 33.29 -77.33
CA LEU A 344 8.84 33.03 -76.66
C LEU A 344 8.78 33.32 -75.16
N LEU A 345 8.19 34.45 -74.76
CA LEU A 345 8.03 34.81 -73.35
C LEU A 345 7.12 33.80 -72.62
N LEU A 346 6.02 33.37 -73.26
CA LEU A 346 5.13 32.36 -72.69
C LEU A 346 5.82 30.99 -72.52
N ALA A 347 6.67 30.60 -73.47
CA ALA A 347 7.46 29.37 -73.36
C ALA A 347 8.51 29.44 -72.23
N GLN A 348 9.16 30.60 -72.03
CA GLN A 348 10.08 30.82 -70.92
C GLN A 348 9.36 30.80 -69.56
N LEU A 349 8.19 31.43 -69.48
CA LEU A 349 7.33 31.39 -68.30
C LEU A 349 6.91 29.96 -67.97
N ARG A 350 6.41 29.21 -68.95
CA ARG A 350 6.02 27.80 -68.74
C ARG A 350 7.15 26.99 -68.11
N ARG A 351 8.38 27.11 -68.63
CA ARG A 351 9.56 26.43 -68.06
C ARG A 351 9.86 26.83 -66.62
N ALA A 352 9.77 28.13 -66.29
CA ALA A 352 9.98 28.61 -64.94
C ALA A 352 8.87 28.13 -63.98
N PHE A 353 7.61 28.12 -64.45
CA PHE A 353 6.45 27.72 -63.66
C PHE A 353 6.39 26.21 -63.34
N VAL A 354 7.00 25.34 -64.17
CA VAL A 354 7.16 23.90 -63.86
C VAL A 354 7.87 23.68 -62.52
N GLN A 355 8.80 24.55 -62.16
CA GLN A 355 9.60 24.46 -60.92
C GLN A 355 8.93 25.14 -59.72
N GLY A 356 7.67 25.58 -59.86
CA GLY A 356 6.91 26.24 -58.81
C GLY A 356 7.18 27.75 -58.66
N PRO A 357 6.55 28.40 -57.66
CA PRO A 357 6.62 29.85 -57.47
C PRO A 357 8.03 30.41 -57.31
N ARG A 358 8.93 29.68 -56.64
CA ARG A 358 10.27 30.18 -56.30
C ARG A 358 11.22 30.32 -57.50
N ALA A 359 10.91 29.73 -58.66
CA ALA A 359 11.74 29.77 -59.87
C ALA A 359 11.39 30.91 -60.85
N VAL A 360 10.29 31.62 -60.60
CA VAL A 360 9.78 32.76 -61.41
C VAL A 360 10.75 33.96 -61.54
N PRO A 361 11.67 34.27 -60.59
CA PRO A 361 12.60 35.40 -60.71
C PRO A 361 13.45 35.43 -61.98
N THR A 362 13.72 34.27 -62.60
CA THR A 362 14.57 34.14 -63.80
C THR A 362 14.01 34.82 -65.05
N VAL A 363 12.68 35.01 -65.12
CA VAL A 363 11.96 35.57 -66.28
C VAL A 363 11.17 36.84 -65.95
N ALA A 364 11.27 37.28 -64.70
CA ALA A 364 10.45 38.34 -64.12
C ALA A 364 10.63 39.71 -64.77
N SER A 365 11.87 40.09 -65.11
CA SER A 365 12.18 41.40 -65.69
C SER A 365 11.54 41.57 -67.08
N ALA A 366 11.61 40.54 -67.93
CA ALA A 366 10.99 40.51 -69.24
C ALA A 366 9.46 40.54 -69.14
N LEU A 367 8.89 39.77 -68.20
CA LEU A 367 7.45 39.74 -67.94
C LEU A 367 6.91 41.11 -67.52
N VAL A 368 7.57 41.78 -66.57
CA VAL A 368 7.13 43.09 -66.07
C VAL A 368 7.23 44.17 -67.15
N GLN A 369 8.30 44.17 -67.95
CA GLN A 369 8.44 45.11 -69.07
C GLN A 369 7.34 44.90 -70.11
N HIS A 370 7.03 43.65 -70.44
CA HIS A 370 5.99 43.30 -71.40
C HIS A 370 4.59 43.77 -70.93
N LEU A 371 4.22 43.45 -69.70
CA LEU A 371 2.92 43.82 -69.12
C LEU A 371 2.74 45.34 -68.96
N ARG A 372 3.82 46.07 -68.65
CA ARG A 372 3.79 47.54 -68.59
C ARG A 372 3.63 48.19 -69.97
N ALA A 373 4.16 47.57 -71.01
CA ALA A 373 4.01 48.05 -72.38
C ALA A 373 2.57 47.83 -72.93
N GLN A 374 1.82 46.89 -72.36
CA GLN A 374 0.47 46.52 -72.81
C GLN A 374 -0.56 46.58 -71.66
N PRO A 375 -1.12 47.76 -71.34
CA PRO A 375 -2.01 47.93 -70.18
C PRO A 375 -3.26 47.04 -70.20
N SER A 376 -3.77 46.68 -71.37
CA SER A 376 -4.93 45.79 -71.54
C SER A 376 -4.61 44.32 -71.38
N GLN A 377 -3.35 43.91 -71.55
CA GLN A 377 -2.96 42.51 -71.51
C GLN A 377 -2.85 42.00 -70.07
N LYS A 378 -3.32 40.79 -69.84
CA LYS A 378 -3.29 40.11 -68.55
C LYS A 378 -2.59 38.75 -68.69
N LEU A 379 -1.86 38.36 -67.64
CA LEU A 379 -1.31 37.02 -67.50
C LEU A 379 -2.33 36.14 -66.79
N SER A 380 -2.75 35.05 -67.44
CA SER A 380 -3.65 34.04 -66.86
C SER A 380 -2.86 32.78 -66.49
N ILE A 381 -2.97 32.35 -65.25
CA ILE A 381 -2.41 31.11 -64.71
C ILE A 381 -3.57 30.26 -64.20
N GLU A 382 -3.82 29.13 -64.85
CA GLU A 382 -4.79 28.15 -64.37
C GLU A 382 -4.05 27.03 -63.65
N LEU A 383 -4.39 26.78 -62.38
CA LEU A 383 -3.89 25.68 -61.57
C LEU A 383 -4.98 24.62 -61.46
N THR A 384 -4.61 23.37 -61.67
CA THR A 384 -5.54 22.23 -61.55
C THR A 384 -4.93 21.17 -60.67
N GLY A 385 -5.75 20.49 -59.87
CA GLY A 385 -5.27 19.48 -58.93
C GLY A 385 -6.42 18.84 -58.14
N GLN A 386 -6.07 17.92 -57.24
CA GLN A 386 -7.05 17.14 -56.49
C GLN A 386 -7.33 17.69 -55.10
N LYS A 387 -6.35 18.37 -54.48
CA LYS A 387 -6.46 18.94 -53.14
C LYS A 387 -6.69 20.45 -53.23
N GLU A 388 -7.85 20.92 -52.78
CA GLU A 388 -8.18 22.36 -52.79
C GLU A 388 -7.21 23.18 -51.93
N SER A 389 -6.79 22.64 -50.77
CA SER A 389 -5.83 23.28 -49.87
C SER A 389 -4.48 23.53 -50.55
N ALA A 390 -3.95 22.53 -51.26
CA ALA A 390 -2.71 22.64 -52.02
C ALA A 390 -2.81 23.67 -53.16
N LEU A 391 -3.92 23.66 -53.90
CA LEU A 391 -4.14 24.62 -54.98
C LEU A 391 -4.22 26.07 -54.48
N ARG A 392 -4.88 26.30 -53.33
CA ARG A 392 -4.93 27.62 -52.69
C ARG A 392 -3.55 28.08 -52.22
N GLN A 393 -2.76 27.18 -51.65
CA GLN A 393 -1.38 27.48 -51.23
C GLN A 393 -0.51 27.87 -52.43
N MET A 394 -0.61 27.13 -53.53
CA MET A 394 0.08 27.46 -54.77
C MET A 394 -0.39 28.77 -55.39
N GLU A 395 -1.70 29.04 -55.43
CA GLU A 395 -2.25 30.31 -55.91
C GLU A 395 -1.62 31.48 -55.13
N ASN A 396 -1.64 31.41 -53.80
CA ASN A 396 -1.07 32.44 -52.94
C ASN A 396 0.43 32.59 -53.20
N GLY A 397 1.17 31.48 -53.29
CA GLY A 397 2.60 31.49 -53.57
C GLY A 397 2.95 32.19 -54.89
N PHE A 398 2.24 31.86 -55.98
CA PHE A 398 2.45 32.54 -57.27
C PHE A 398 2.03 34.01 -57.23
N ARG A 399 0.91 34.33 -56.57
CA ARG A 399 0.41 35.69 -56.42
C ARG A 399 1.42 36.56 -55.68
N ASP A 400 1.92 36.08 -54.55
CA ASP A 400 2.87 36.79 -53.70
C ASP A 400 4.20 37.03 -54.43
N GLU A 401 4.72 35.99 -55.09
CA GLU A 401 5.99 36.09 -55.81
C GLU A 401 5.91 37.02 -57.03
N LEU A 402 4.86 36.92 -57.84
CA LEU A 402 4.67 37.80 -59.00
C LEU A 402 4.46 39.26 -58.57
N THR A 403 3.73 39.47 -57.46
CA THR A 403 3.55 40.81 -56.88
C THR A 403 4.88 41.36 -56.36
N ARG A 404 5.68 40.54 -55.66
CA ARG A 404 7.04 40.89 -55.18
C ARG A 404 7.95 41.31 -56.32
N LEU A 405 7.83 40.66 -57.47
CA LEU A 405 8.62 40.93 -58.68
C LEU A 405 8.12 42.16 -59.47
N GLY A 406 7.00 42.78 -59.07
CA GLY A 406 6.51 44.03 -59.64
C GLY A 406 5.52 43.86 -60.79
N VAL A 407 4.90 42.69 -60.92
CA VAL A 407 3.76 42.45 -61.83
C VAL A 407 2.53 43.18 -61.28
N PRO A 408 1.84 44.03 -62.07
CA PRO A 408 0.65 44.73 -61.60
C PRO A 408 -0.48 43.74 -61.26
N THR A 409 -1.04 43.85 -60.05
CA THR A 409 -2.12 42.96 -59.58
C THR A 409 -3.36 42.99 -60.47
N GLY A 410 -3.66 44.13 -61.11
CA GLY A 410 -4.77 44.27 -62.06
C GLY A 410 -4.57 43.53 -63.40
N GLN A 411 -3.35 43.09 -63.69
CA GLN A 411 -2.98 42.33 -64.88
C GLN A 411 -2.70 40.85 -64.59
N LEU A 412 -2.94 40.38 -63.36
CA LEU A 412 -2.69 38.99 -62.96
C LEU A 412 -4.01 38.28 -62.65
N ILE A 413 -4.27 37.19 -63.38
CA ILE A 413 -5.41 36.31 -63.15
C ILE A 413 -4.86 34.93 -62.78
N ILE A 414 -5.16 34.45 -61.58
CA ILE A 414 -4.86 33.09 -61.16
C ILE A 414 -6.19 32.40 -60.84
N THR A 415 -6.43 31.23 -61.43
CA THR A 415 -7.64 30.44 -61.23
C THR A 415 -7.27 29.03 -60.79
N THR A 416 -8.03 28.47 -59.85
CA THR A 416 -7.85 27.09 -59.37
C THR A 416 -9.03 26.22 -59.78
N GLN A 417 -8.78 25.04 -60.33
CA GLN A 417 -9.82 24.02 -60.57
C GLN A 417 -9.50 22.71 -59.85
N VAL A 418 -10.36 22.37 -58.89
CA VAL A 418 -10.36 21.05 -58.27
C VAL A 418 -11.05 20.07 -59.22
N LYS A 419 -10.32 19.05 -59.68
CA LYS A 419 -10.90 17.97 -60.51
C LYS A 419 -10.39 16.62 -60.05
N GLU A 420 -11.30 15.75 -59.64
CA GLU A 420 -10.99 14.36 -59.32
C GLU A 420 -10.39 13.65 -60.55
N GLY A 421 -9.30 12.89 -60.33
CA GLY A 421 -8.65 12.10 -61.38
C GLY A 421 -7.73 12.86 -62.33
N LEU A 422 -7.59 14.17 -62.22
CA LEU A 422 -6.59 14.93 -62.98
C LEU A 422 -5.32 15.17 -62.14
N PRO A 423 -4.12 14.93 -62.70
CA PRO A 423 -2.87 15.22 -62.00
C PRO A 423 -2.71 16.73 -61.84
N ALA A 424 -1.97 17.13 -60.81
CA ALA A 424 -1.60 18.50 -60.59
C ALA A 424 -0.90 19.07 -61.83
N GLY A 425 -1.39 20.20 -62.32
CA GLY A 425 -0.90 20.78 -63.56
C GLY A 425 -1.29 22.23 -63.66
N PHE A 426 -0.56 22.95 -64.50
CA PHE A 426 -0.76 24.38 -64.70
C PHE A 426 -0.86 24.68 -66.19
N ALA A 427 -1.51 25.79 -66.50
CA ALA A 427 -1.52 26.36 -67.83
C ALA A 427 -1.30 27.87 -67.73
N VAL A 428 -0.42 28.39 -68.58
CA VAL A 428 -0.13 29.82 -68.67
C VAL A 428 -0.50 30.32 -70.06
N ALA A 429 -1.27 31.40 -70.09
CA ALA A 429 -1.73 32.05 -71.30
C ALA A 429 -1.83 33.57 -71.12
N TRP A 430 -1.79 34.30 -72.25
CA TRP A 430 -2.19 35.70 -72.28
C TRP A 430 -3.71 35.81 -72.37
N ALA A 431 -4.30 36.69 -71.58
CA ALA A 431 -5.70 37.08 -71.66
C ALA A 431 -5.79 38.57 -72.04
N LEU A 432 -6.80 38.93 -72.82
CA LEU A 432 -7.08 40.31 -73.24
C LEU A 432 -8.17 40.96 -72.37
#